data_AF-A0AAE7D6P2-F1
#
_entry.id   AF-A0AAE7D6P2-F1
#
_cell.length_a   1.000
_cell.length_b   1.000
_cell.length_c   1.000
_cell.angle_alpha   90.00
_cell.angle_beta   90.00
_cell.angle_gamma   90.00
#
_symmetry.space_group_name_H-M   'P 1'
#
loop_
_entity.id
_entity.type
_entity.pdbx_description
1 polymer ?
#
loop_
_entity_poly.entity_id
_entity_poly.type
_entity_poly.pdbx_seq_one_letter_code
_entity_poly.pdbx_strand_id
1 'polypeptide(L)'
;MGLKDKLNVVISPGRISLQPNRRLVSSLAWYAGIIAVVAIFLAIFYVRIGEAGRIVCYALMIYFVGHGLVDYMFRFNVRYEFDKETNAVYKENPPFGRKRLMALDEIVIFTRSSSGEWHYAMGKKKQHLIRSYKVSPAFGGGKAQEQLAAEFEETILHPIMALVPAPL
;
A
#
# COMPACT_ATOMS: atom_id res chain seq x y z
N MET A 1 -1.35 -11.92 -14.62
CA MET A 1 -0.52 -10.87 -14.00
C MET A 1 0.12 -11.43 -12.75
N GLY A 2 1.45 -11.55 -12.75
CA GLY A 2 2.21 -12.12 -11.64
C GLY A 2 2.27 -11.19 -10.42
N LEU A 3 2.70 -11.71 -9.28
CA LEU A 3 2.74 -10.95 -8.03
C LEU A 3 3.71 -9.75 -8.09
N LYS A 4 4.83 -9.90 -8.81
CA LYS A 4 5.82 -8.84 -9.05
C LYS A 4 5.21 -7.61 -9.73
N ASP A 5 4.36 -7.82 -10.74
CA ASP A 5 3.67 -6.72 -11.44
C ASP A 5 2.66 -6.03 -10.52
N LYS A 6 1.95 -6.81 -9.70
CA LYS A 6 0.97 -6.29 -8.74
C LYS A 6 1.60 -5.44 -7.65
N LEU A 7 2.83 -5.73 -7.26
CA LEU A 7 3.57 -4.99 -6.22
C LEU A 7 4.61 -4.02 -6.79
N ASN A 8 4.67 -3.90 -8.12
CA ASN A 8 5.62 -3.06 -8.86
C ASN A 8 7.05 -3.21 -8.33
N VAL A 9 7.48 -4.46 -8.19
CA VAL A 9 8.78 -4.78 -7.58
C VAL A 9 9.87 -4.48 -8.60
N VAL A 10 10.73 -3.53 -8.28
CA VAL A 10 11.93 -3.24 -9.07
C VAL A 10 13.12 -3.80 -8.30
N ILE A 11 13.74 -4.83 -8.88
CA ILE A 11 14.96 -5.45 -8.37
C ILE A 11 16.12 -4.92 -9.21
N SER A 12 17.06 -4.24 -8.56
CA SER A 12 18.31 -3.77 -9.14
C SER A 12 19.49 -4.34 -8.35
N PRO A 13 20.71 -4.39 -8.91
CA PRO A 13 21.88 -4.87 -8.17
C PRO A 13 22.05 -4.06 -6.88
N GLY A 14 21.91 -4.72 -5.72
CA GLY A 14 22.04 -4.08 -4.40
C GLY A 14 20.85 -3.24 -3.93
N ARG A 15 19.77 -3.11 -4.72
CA ARG A 15 18.57 -2.34 -4.36
C ARG A 15 17.29 -3.08 -4.71
N ILE A 16 16.36 -3.16 -3.76
CA ILE A 16 15.01 -3.70 -4.00
C ILE A 16 14.00 -2.63 -3.63
N SER A 17 13.00 -2.41 -4.47
CA SER A 17 11.88 -1.53 -4.13
C SER A 17 10.53 -2.20 -4.38
N LEU A 18 9.57 -1.91 -3.51
CA LEU A 18 8.24 -2.51 -3.54
C LEU A 18 7.14 -1.54 -3.11
N GLN A 19 5.95 -1.70 -3.68
CA GLN A 19 4.74 -0.92 -3.37
C GLN A 19 3.64 -1.85 -2.82
N PRO A 20 3.48 -1.96 -1.49
CA PRO A 20 2.66 -3.01 -0.88
C PRO A 20 1.15 -2.74 -0.95
N ASN A 21 0.74 -1.50 -1.15
CA ASN A 21 -0.66 -1.06 -1.04
C ASN A 21 -1.38 -0.90 -2.38
N ARG A 22 -0.84 -1.42 -3.49
CA ARG A 22 -1.45 -1.26 -4.82
C ARG A 22 -2.84 -1.89 -4.95
N ARG A 23 -3.23 -2.81 -4.05
CA ARG A 23 -4.59 -3.39 -4.01
C ARG A 23 -5.68 -2.35 -3.68
N LEU A 24 -5.32 -1.16 -3.19
CA LEU A 24 -6.25 -0.03 -3.01
C LEU A 24 -6.77 0.60 -4.32
N VAL A 25 -6.26 0.23 -5.52
CA VAL A 25 -6.82 0.72 -6.79
C VAL A 25 -8.30 0.38 -6.91
N SER A 26 -8.72 -0.78 -6.41
CA SER A 26 -10.14 -1.16 -6.41
C SER A 26 -10.98 -0.20 -5.55
N SER A 27 -10.45 0.24 -4.40
CA SER A 27 -11.12 1.24 -3.55
C SER A 27 -11.21 2.60 -4.24
N LEU A 28 -10.16 3.02 -4.96
CA LEU A 28 -10.15 4.25 -5.75
C LEU A 28 -11.15 4.21 -6.92
N ALA A 29 -11.28 3.05 -7.59
CA ALA A 29 -12.28 2.85 -8.63
C ALA A 29 -13.71 2.93 -8.06
N TRP A 30 -13.94 2.41 -6.85
CA TRP A 30 -15.22 2.58 -6.14
C TRP A 30 -15.53 4.04 -5.83
N TYR A 31 -14.57 4.82 -5.32
CA TYR A 31 -14.75 6.25 -5.10
C TYR A 31 -15.07 7.00 -6.40
N ALA A 32 -14.35 6.70 -7.48
CA ALA A 32 -14.60 7.29 -8.79
C ALA A 32 -16.00 6.92 -9.32
N GLY A 33 -16.45 5.68 -9.12
CA GLY A 33 -17.78 5.22 -9.47
C GLY A 33 -18.88 5.99 -8.73
N ILE A 34 -18.74 6.17 -7.41
CA ILE A 34 -19.69 6.95 -6.60
C ILE A 34 -19.75 8.40 -7.09
N ILE A 35 -18.61 9.03 -7.33
CA ILE A 35 -18.54 10.40 -7.86
C ILE A 35 -19.25 10.49 -9.21
N ALA A 36 -19.01 9.54 -10.12
CA ALA A 36 -19.66 9.51 -11.42
C ALA A 36 -21.19 9.36 -11.31
N VAL A 37 -21.68 8.49 -10.42
CA VAL A 37 -23.12 8.30 -10.19
C VAL A 37 -23.77 9.58 -9.66
N VAL A 38 -23.14 10.23 -8.67
CA VAL A 38 -23.65 11.49 -8.11
C VAL A 38 -23.62 12.61 -9.16
N ALA A 39 -22.58 12.68 -9.99
CA ALA A 39 -22.48 13.65 -11.08
C ALA A 39 -23.56 13.44 -12.15
N ILE A 40 -23.81 12.19 -12.56
CA ILE A 40 -24.86 11.84 -13.52
C ILE A 40 -26.24 12.17 -12.94
N PHE A 41 -26.49 11.81 -11.68
CA PHE A 41 -27.72 12.15 -10.98
C PHE A 41 -27.95 13.67 -10.96
N LEU A 42 -26.92 14.44 -10.62
CA LEU A 42 -27.01 15.90 -10.61
C LEU A 42 -27.26 16.47 -12.02
N ALA A 43 -26.65 15.90 -13.07
CA ALA A 43 -26.87 16.34 -14.45
C ALA A 43 -28.32 16.09 -14.93
N ILE A 44 -28.90 14.93 -14.63
CA ILE A 44 -30.26 14.56 -15.03
C ILE A 44 -31.31 15.35 -14.25
N PHE A 45 -31.11 15.50 -12.94
CA PHE A 45 -32.09 16.10 -12.04
C PHE A 45 -31.78 17.57 -11.71
N TYR A 46 -30.83 18.20 -12.40
CA TYR A 46 -30.35 19.55 -12.09
C TYR A 46 -31.51 20.55 -11.91
N VAL A 47 -32.41 20.59 -12.89
CA VAL A 47 -33.54 21.53 -12.92
C VAL A 47 -34.64 21.17 -11.91
N ARG A 48 -34.80 19.88 -11.58
CA ARG A 48 -35.81 19.40 -10.62
C ARG A 48 -35.36 19.51 -9.17
N ILE A 49 -34.06 19.53 -8.93
CA ILE A 49 -33.48 19.66 -7.60
C ILE A 49 -33.37 21.14 -7.25
N GLY A 50 -34.00 21.52 -6.13
CA GLY A 50 -33.86 22.85 -5.54
C GLY A 50 -32.42 23.13 -5.11
N GLU A 51 -32.11 24.41 -4.90
CA GLU A 51 -30.75 24.89 -4.61
C GLU A 51 -30.09 24.14 -3.44
N ALA A 52 -30.82 23.90 -2.35
CA ALA A 52 -30.35 23.14 -1.20
C ALA A 52 -29.88 21.71 -1.58
N GLY A 53 -30.61 21.02 -2.45
CA GLY A 53 -30.23 19.67 -2.89
C GLY A 53 -28.96 19.67 -3.73
N ARG A 54 -28.74 20.71 -4.56
CA ARG A 54 -27.50 20.85 -5.34
C ARG A 54 -26.30 21.06 -4.43
N ILE A 55 -26.44 21.91 -3.40
CA ILE A 55 -25.40 22.15 -2.41
C ILE A 55 -25.01 20.84 -1.70
N VAL A 56 -25.99 20.03 -1.28
CA VAL A 56 -25.73 18.73 -0.66
C VAL A 56 -24.97 17.78 -1.59
N CYS A 57 -25.36 17.69 -2.87
CA CYS A 57 -24.65 16.86 -3.84
C CYS A 57 -23.20 17.33 -4.06
N TYR A 58 -22.96 18.64 -4.16
CA TYR A 58 -21.60 19.18 -4.26
C TYR A 58 -20.78 18.89 -3.01
N ALA A 59 -21.36 19.05 -1.82
CA ALA A 59 -20.69 18.73 -0.56
C ALA A 59 -20.30 17.24 -0.48
N LEU A 60 -21.19 16.33 -0.89
CA LEU A 60 -20.89 14.90 -0.98
C LEU A 60 -19.76 14.61 -1.97
N MET A 61 -19.78 15.21 -3.16
CA MET A 61 -18.69 15.02 -4.13
C MET A 61 -17.35 15.52 -3.59
N ILE A 62 -17.30 16.70 -2.97
CA ILE A 62 -16.08 17.24 -2.36
C ILE A 62 -15.57 16.31 -1.26
N TYR A 63 -16.48 15.78 -0.43
CA TYR A 63 -16.11 14.83 0.62
C TYR A 63 -15.49 13.55 0.05
N PHE A 64 -16.12 12.92 -0.94
CA PHE A 64 -15.60 11.70 -1.56
C PHE A 64 -14.28 11.94 -2.32
N VAL A 65 -14.17 13.06 -3.04
CA VAL A 65 -12.94 13.46 -3.73
C VAL A 65 -11.83 13.66 -2.71
N GLY A 66 -12.09 14.40 -1.62
CA GLY A 66 -11.11 14.65 -0.56
C GLY A 66 -10.60 13.36 0.08
N HIS A 67 -11.50 12.46 0.46
CA HIS A 67 -11.13 11.15 1.00
C HIS A 67 -10.35 10.29 0.01
N GLY A 68 -10.80 10.22 -1.24
CA GLY A 68 -10.10 9.47 -2.29
C GLY A 68 -8.70 10.02 -2.55
N LEU A 69 -8.53 11.35 -2.54
CA LEU A 69 -7.24 12.01 -2.71
C LEU A 69 -6.29 11.69 -1.54
N VAL A 70 -6.78 11.72 -0.29
CA VAL A 70 -5.99 11.35 0.89
C VAL A 70 -5.55 9.90 0.81
N ASP A 71 -6.45 8.96 0.49
CA ASP A 71 -6.08 7.56 0.35
C ASP A 71 -5.08 7.35 -0.79
N TYR A 72 -5.24 8.04 -1.93
CA TYR A 72 -4.31 8.01 -3.05
C TYR A 72 -2.92 8.53 -2.68
N MET A 73 -2.84 9.71 -2.06
CA MET A 73 -1.56 10.36 -1.77
C MET A 73 -0.80 9.67 -0.64
N PHE A 74 -1.48 9.22 0.42
CA PHE A 74 -0.83 8.74 1.64
C PHE A 74 -0.71 7.22 1.73
N ARG A 75 -1.58 6.45 1.07
CA ARG A 75 -1.61 4.99 1.20
C ARG A 75 -1.18 4.27 -0.08
N PHE A 76 -1.61 4.73 -1.24
CA PHE A 76 -1.42 4.02 -2.51
C PHE A 76 0.04 4.07 -3.01
N ASN A 77 0.63 5.26 -3.07
CA ASN A 77 1.97 5.46 -3.65
C ASN A 77 3.12 5.29 -2.65
N VAL A 78 2.89 4.67 -1.50
CA VAL A 78 3.96 4.37 -0.54
C VAL A 78 4.88 3.32 -1.16
N ARG A 79 6.13 3.70 -1.40
CA ARG A 79 7.18 2.81 -1.89
C ARG A 79 8.19 2.59 -0.78
N TYR A 80 8.58 1.33 -0.59
CA TYR A 80 9.72 0.99 0.25
C TYR A 80 10.90 0.66 -0.63
N GLU A 81 12.08 1.15 -0.26
CA GLU A 81 13.34 0.92 -0.96
C GLU A 81 14.37 0.38 0.04
N PHE A 82 14.92 -0.77 -0.26
CA PHE A 82 15.97 -1.45 0.49
C PHE A 82 17.26 -1.25 -0.27
N ASP A 83 18.20 -0.52 0.33
CA ASP A 83 19.46 -0.16 -0.31
C ASP A 83 20.62 -0.73 0.50
N LYS A 84 21.34 -1.67 -0.11
CA LYS A 84 22.51 -2.33 0.50
C LYS A 84 23.71 -1.40 0.54
N GLU A 85 23.88 -0.51 -0.44
CA GLU A 85 25.03 0.40 -0.50
C GLU A 85 25.03 1.39 0.65
N THR A 86 23.84 1.91 1.00
CA THR A 86 23.67 2.87 2.10
C THR A 86 23.27 2.22 3.42
N ASN A 87 23.16 0.87 3.46
CA ASN A 87 22.67 0.08 4.59
C ASN A 87 21.39 0.70 5.20
N ALA A 88 20.39 0.96 4.37
CA ALA A 88 19.19 1.69 4.79
C ALA A 88 17.92 1.22 4.08
N VAL A 89 16.83 1.27 4.84
CA VAL A 89 15.46 1.11 4.32
C VAL A 89 14.80 2.48 4.28
N TYR A 90 14.36 2.90 3.11
CA TYR A 90 13.65 4.15 2.88
C TYR A 90 12.17 3.91 2.65
N LYS A 91 11.38 4.87 3.10
CA LYS A 91 9.97 5.03 2.73
C LYS A 91 9.85 6.28 1.90
N GLU A 92 9.37 6.11 0.68
CA GLU A 92 9.03 7.20 -0.21
C GLU A 92 7.51 7.37 -0.22
N ASN A 93 7.08 8.58 0.13
CA ASN A 93 5.70 9.02 0.02
C ASN A 93 5.69 10.21 -0.94
N PRO A 94 4.87 10.23 -2.01
CA PRO A 94 4.83 11.37 -2.91
C PRO A 94 4.67 12.74 -2.22
N PRO A 95 3.82 12.89 -1.18
CA PRO A 95 3.67 14.18 -0.52
C PRO A 95 4.84 14.60 0.38
N PHE A 96 5.68 13.67 0.84
CA PHE A 96 6.73 13.96 1.84
C PHE A 96 8.15 13.55 1.41
N GLY A 97 8.29 13.08 0.17
CA GLY A 97 9.55 12.58 -0.37
C GLY A 97 10.06 11.30 0.29
N ARG A 98 11.38 11.10 0.17
CA ARG A 98 12.11 9.93 0.67
C ARG A 98 12.56 10.16 2.11
N LYS A 99 12.13 9.28 3.03
CA LYS A 99 12.53 9.29 4.44
C LYS A 99 13.16 7.97 4.84
N ARG A 100 14.32 8.01 5.50
CA ARG A 100 14.93 6.81 6.09
C ARG A 100 14.07 6.28 7.24
N LEU A 101 13.72 4.99 7.19
CA LEU A 101 12.99 4.30 8.26
C LEU A 101 13.93 3.68 9.29
N MET A 102 14.89 2.89 8.82
CA MET A 102 15.82 2.11 9.64
C MET A 102 17.06 1.71 8.83
N ALA A 103 18.06 1.15 9.50
CA ALA A 103 19.18 0.51 8.84
C ALA A 103 18.78 -0.91 8.36
N LEU A 104 19.45 -1.41 7.32
CA LEU A 104 19.04 -2.64 6.64
C LEU A 104 19.43 -3.90 7.45
N ASP A 105 20.48 -3.81 8.27
CA ASP A 105 20.88 -4.79 9.30
C ASP A 105 19.93 -4.86 10.51
N GLU A 106 19.17 -3.80 10.78
CA GLU A 106 18.22 -3.74 11.90
C GLU A 106 16.82 -4.25 11.53
N ILE A 107 16.60 -4.69 10.29
CA ILE A 107 15.28 -5.11 9.82
C ILE A 107 14.87 -6.44 10.45
N VAL A 108 13.62 -6.50 10.91
CA VAL A 108 12.97 -7.74 11.31
C VAL A 108 11.66 -7.85 10.55
N ILE A 109 11.50 -8.93 9.80
CA ILE A 109 10.25 -9.27 9.10
C ILE A 109 9.53 -10.33 9.92
N PHE A 110 8.24 -10.10 10.17
CA PHE A 110 7.41 -10.99 10.97
C PHE A 110 5.99 -11.05 10.40
N THR A 111 5.26 -12.11 10.73
CA THR A 111 3.86 -12.26 10.35
C THR A 111 2.96 -11.60 11.39
N ARG A 112 1.93 -10.90 10.92
CA ARG A 112 0.90 -10.30 11.76
C ARG A 112 -0.47 -10.77 11.29
N SER A 113 -1.23 -11.37 12.20
CA SER A 113 -2.61 -11.79 11.97
C SER A 113 -3.59 -10.69 12.43
N SER A 114 -4.63 -10.46 11.64
CA SER A 114 -5.75 -9.59 11.96
C SER A 114 -7.03 -10.18 11.36
N SER A 115 -8.00 -10.50 12.20
CA SER A 115 -9.37 -10.89 11.80
C SER A 115 -9.43 -12.03 10.76
N GLY A 116 -8.62 -13.09 10.92
CA GLY A 116 -8.63 -14.27 10.04
C GLY A 116 -7.78 -14.14 8.78
N GLU A 117 -7.20 -12.97 8.53
CA GLU A 117 -6.16 -12.75 7.52
C GLU A 117 -4.81 -12.49 8.20
N TRP A 118 -3.72 -12.79 7.52
CA TRP A 118 -2.37 -12.49 8.00
C TRP A 118 -1.53 -11.81 6.91
N HIS A 119 -0.51 -11.08 7.30
CA HIS A 119 0.41 -10.41 6.37
C HIS A 119 1.81 -10.32 6.96
N TYR A 120 2.81 -10.17 6.10
CA TYR A 120 4.17 -9.81 6.48
C TYR A 120 4.28 -8.32 6.77
N ALA A 121 4.86 -8.01 7.92
CA ALA A 121 5.22 -6.67 8.34
C ALA A 121 6.73 -6.61 8.65
N MET A 122 7.34 -5.46 8.40
CA MET A 122 8.72 -5.16 8.79
C MET A 122 8.74 -4.15 9.94
N GLY A 123 9.71 -4.30 10.82
CA GLY A 123 9.96 -3.37 11.91
C GLY A 123 11.43 -3.32 12.28
N LYS A 124 11.80 -2.32 13.09
CA LYS A 124 13.16 -2.20 13.63
C LYS A 124 13.36 -3.20 14.76
N LYS A 125 14.54 -3.84 14.85
CA LYS A 125 14.93 -4.70 15.98
C LYS A 125 14.62 -4.01 17.32
N LYS A 126 14.05 -4.76 18.28
CA LYS A 126 13.54 -4.28 19.59
C LYS A 126 12.35 -3.30 19.57
N GLN A 127 11.95 -2.73 18.44
CA GLN A 127 10.80 -1.80 18.33
C GLN A 127 9.70 -2.28 17.36
N HIS A 128 9.88 -3.46 16.76
CA HIS A 128 9.01 -4.00 15.71
C HIS A 128 7.54 -4.18 16.15
N LEU A 129 7.28 -4.39 17.44
CA LEU A 129 5.90 -4.48 17.96
C LEU A 129 5.21 -3.11 18.08
N ILE A 130 5.98 -2.04 18.27
CA ILE A 130 5.46 -0.67 18.44
C ILE A 130 5.34 0.03 17.08
N ARG A 131 6.37 -0.09 16.23
CA ARG A 131 6.42 0.51 14.89
C ARG A 131 6.68 -0.56 13.85
N SER A 132 5.60 -0.99 13.21
CA SER A 132 5.60 -1.94 12.11
C SER A 132 5.02 -1.35 10.84
N TYR A 133 5.56 -1.79 9.71
CA TYR A 133 5.19 -1.37 8.37
C TYR A 133 4.78 -2.59 7.57
N LYS A 134 3.58 -2.59 7.02
CA LYS A 134 3.08 -3.69 6.17
C LYS A 134 3.89 -3.76 4.86
N VAL A 135 4.36 -4.96 4.52
CA VAL A 135 5.22 -5.23 3.34
C VAL A 135 4.55 -6.16 2.33
N SER A 136 3.63 -7.02 2.78
CA SER A 136 2.86 -7.90 1.89
C SER A 136 1.39 -7.50 1.82
N PRO A 137 0.64 -7.98 0.82
CA PRO A 137 -0.82 -8.05 0.89
C PRO A 137 -1.28 -8.93 2.07
N ALA A 138 -2.57 -8.83 2.39
CA ALA A 138 -3.21 -9.76 3.33
C ALA A 138 -3.49 -11.09 2.63
N PHE A 139 -3.19 -12.18 3.32
CA PHE A 139 -3.37 -13.58 2.91
C PHE A 139 -4.42 -14.23 3.84
N GLY A 140 -5.36 -14.97 3.25
CA GLY A 140 -6.35 -15.76 3.99
C GLY A 140 -5.96 -17.24 4.08
N GLY A 141 -6.75 -18.04 4.79
CA GLY A 141 -6.53 -19.49 4.99
C GLY A 141 -6.96 -20.42 3.85
N GLY A 142 -6.84 -20.00 2.59
CA GLY A 142 -7.23 -20.81 1.43
C GLY A 142 -6.03 -21.22 0.56
N LYS A 143 -6.10 -22.38 -0.10
CA LYS A 143 -5.01 -22.92 -0.95
C LYS A 143 -4.45 -21.93 -1.97
N ALA A 144 -5.32 -21.14 -2.60
CA ALA A 144 -4.90 -20.12 -3.57
C ALA A 144 -4.11 -18.96 -2.91
N GLN A 145 -4.44 -18.61 -1.66
CA GLN A 145 -3.73 -17.59 -0.89
C GLN A 145 -2.40 -18.12 -0.33
N GLU A 146 -2.34 -19.40 0.03
CA GLU A 146 -1.08 -20.06 0.42
C GLU A 146 -0.08 -20.10 -0.73
N GLN A 147 -0.54 -20.44 -1.95
CA GLN A 147 0.30 -20.36 -3.15
C GLN A 147 0.79 -18.94 -3.42
N LEU A 148 -0.07 -17.94 -3.25
CA LEU A 148 0.30 -16.52 -3.39
C LEU A 148 1.33 -16.10 -2.33
N ALA A 149 1.24 -16.63 -1.10
CA ALA A 149 2.19 -16.38 -0.04
C ALA A 149 3.54 -17.02 -0.34
N ALA A 150 3.56 -18.27 -0.81
CA ALA A 150 4.78 -18.94 -1.25
C ALA A 150 5.46 -18.19 -2.41
N GLU A 151 4.68 -17.74 -3.41
CA GLU A 151 5.20 -16.89 -4.50
C GLU A 151 5.79 -15.59 -3.94
N PHE A 152 5.13 -14.94 -2.97
CA PHE A 152 5.66 -13.73 -2.32
C PHE A 152 7.00 -13.99 -1.62
N GLU A 153 7.09 -15.11 -0.90
CA GLU A 153 8.31 -15.49 -0.19
C GLU A 153 9.47 -15.68 -1.15
N GLU A 154 9.29 -16.51 -2.17
CA GLU A 154 10.33 -16.82 -3.18
C GLU A 154 10.76 -15.59 -3.97
N THR A 155 9.80 -14.79 -4.42
CA THR A 155 10.07 -13.73 -5.38
C THR A 155 10.47 -12.39 -4.78
N ILE A 156 10.11 -12.14 -3.51
CA ILE A 156 10.28 -10.82 -2.86
C ILE A 156 11.00 -10.98 -1.53
N LEU A 157 10.51 -11.85 -0.63
CA LEU A 157 11.05 -11.94 0.72
C LEU A 157 12.48 -12.49 0.73
N HIS A 158 12.73 -13.60 0.04
CA HIS A 158 14.05 -14.22 -0.04
C HIS A 158 15.11 -13.25 -0.63
N PRO A 159 14.86 -12.56 -1.75
CA PRO A 159 15.77 -11.52 -2.24
C PRO A 159 16.03 -10.39 -1.24
N ILE A 160 15.02 -9.93 -0.49
CA ILE A 160 15.20 -8.90 0.54
C ILE A 160 16.08 -9.44 1.67
N MET A 161 15.83 -10.65 2.14
CA MET A 161 16.64 -11.27 3.20
C MET A 161 18.08 -11.53 2.75
N ALA A 162 18.31 -11.85 1.48
CA ALA A 162 19.64 -11.99 0.91
C ALA A 162 20.41 -10.65 0.80
N LEU A 163 19.71 -9.52 0.77
CA LEU A 163 20.35 -8.20 0.86
C LEU A 163 20.80 -7.85 2.28
N VAL A 164 20.15 -8.43 3.30
CA VAL A 164 20.49 -8.17 4.70
C VAL A 164 21.86 -8.74 5.01
N PRO A 165 22.84 -7.91 5.43
CA PRO A 165 24.11 -8.43 5.88
C PRO A 165 23.87 -9.38 7.06
N ALA A 166 24.45 -10.57 7.01
CA ALA A 166 24.38 -11.51 8.12
C ALA A 166 24.86 -10.81 9.41
N PRO A 167 24.19 -11.02 10.56
CA PRO A 167 24.67 -10.46 11.82
C PRO A 167 26.09 -10.98 12.09
N LEU A 168 27.05 -10.06 12.22
CA LEU A 168 28.37 -10.33 12.78
C LEU A 168 28.24 -10.76 14.25
#